data_AF-A0A133U3S1-F1
#
_entry.id   AF-A0A133U3S1-F1
#
_cell.length_a   1.000
_cell.length_b   1.000
_cell.length_c   1.000
_cell.angle_alpha   90.00
_cell.angle_beta   90.00
_cell.angle_gamma   90.00
#
_symmetry.space_group_name_H-M   'P 1'
#
loop_
_entity.id
_entity.type
_entity.pdbx_description
1 polymer ?
#
loop_
_entity_poly.entity_id
_entity_poly.type
_entity_poly.pdbx_seq_one_letter_code
_entity_poly.pdbx_strand_id
1 'polypeptide(L)' 'MKRKIELTVEINIEEIAKGSEGRRDAFSLLNKRLRKEREDLEREFESKFEEIRSDYRLALESEL' A
#
# COMPACT_ATOMS: atom_id res chain seq x y z
N MET A 1 -3.74 24.25 4.75
CA MET A 1 -2.60 23.49 4.19
C MET A 1 -3.09 22.12 3.75
N LYS A 2 -2.77 21.68 2.53
CA LYS A 2 -3.01 20.29 2.13
C LYS A 2 -1.78 19.46 2.49
N ARG A 3 -1.95 18.38 3.25
CA ARG A 3 -0.90 17.38 3.49
C ARG A 3 -1.08 16.27 2.43
N LYS A 4 -0.02 15.90 1.74
CA LYS A 4 0.00 14.80 0.76
C LYS A 4 0.73 13.64 1.40
N ILE A 5 0.13 12.45 1.37
CA ILE A 5 0.78 11.21 1.79
C ILE A 5 1.06 10.44 0.50
N GLU A 6 2.34 10.16 0.25
CA GLU A 6 2.78 9.40 -0.92
C GLU A 6 3.04 7.96 -0.51
N LEU A 7 2.35 7.07 -1.19
CA LEU A 7 2.42 5.63 -1.02
C LEU A 7 3.24 5.07 -2.19
N THR A 8 4.35 4.39 -1.88
CA THR A 8 5.30 3.89 -2.88
C THR A 8 5.17 2.38 -3.01
N VAL A 9 5.06 1.89 -4.25
CA VAL A 9 5.01 0.46 -4.57
C VAL A 9 6.23 0.12 -5.42
N GLU A 10 6.99 -0.89 -5.00
CA GLU A 10 8.13 -1.42 -5.75
C GLU A 10 7.79 -2.77 -6.38
N ILE A 11 8.13 -2.95 -7.66
CA ILE A 11 7.83 -4.18 -8.38
C ILE A 11 9.04 -4.63 -9.19
N ASN A 12 9.37 -5.92 -9.07
CA ASN A 12 10.38 -6.55 -9.91
C ASN A 12 9.79 -6.96 -11.27
N ILE A 13 10.09 -6.17 -12.30
CA ILE A 13 9.62 -6.41 -13.68
C ILE A 13 10.24 -7.66 -14.29
N GLU A 14 11.51 -7.96 -13.98
CA GLU A 14 12.22 -9.12 -14.55
C GLU A 14 11.61 -10.44 -14.08
N GLU A 15 11.23 -10.49 -12.81
CA GLU A 15 10.55 -11.65 -12.23
C GLU A 15 9.19 -11.89 -12.91
N ILE A 16 8.43 -10.82 -13.17
CA ILE A 16 7.14 -10.91 -13.87
C ILE A 16 7.33 -11.41 -15.29
N ALA A 17 8.33 -10.89 -16.01
CA ALA A 17 8.63 -11.31 -17.37
C ALA A 17 9.03 -12.79 -17.43
N LYS A 18 9.87 -13.26 -16.50
CA LYS A 18 10.28 -14.68 -16.40
C LYS A 18 9.12 -15.63 -16.09
N GLY A 19 8.15 -15.18 -15.31
CA GLY A 19 6.97 -15.98 -14.94
C GLY A 19 5.84 -15.96 -15.97
N SER A 20 6.02 -15.29 -17.12
CA SER A 20 4.96 -15.10 -18.10
C SER A 20 5.10 -16.00 -19.33
N GLU A 21 3.98 -16.51 -19.85
CA GLU A 21 3.96 -17.33 -21.08
C GLU A 21 3.98 -16.47 -22.36
N GLY A 22 3.87 -15.15 -22.21
CA GLY A 22 3.93 -14.21 -23.31
C GLY A 22 3.52 -12.79 -22.90
N ARG A 23 3.59 -11.86 -23.86
CA ARG A 23 3.38 -10.42 -23.60
C ARG A 23 2.05 -10.11 -22.90
N ARG A 24 0.94 -10.71 -23.36
CA ARG A 24 -0.39 -10.47 -22.76
C ARG A 24 -0.46 -10.97 -21.32
N ASP A 25 0.17 -12.11 -21.04
CA ASP A 25 0.23 -12.69 -19.72
C ASP A 25 1.11 -11.85 -18.77
N ALA A 26 2.26 -11.37 -19.24
CA ALA A 26 3.14 -10.47 -18.50
C ALA A 26 2.41 -9.19 -18.02
N PHE A 27 1.64 -8.54 -18.90
CA PHE A 27 0.85 -7.37 -18.53
C PHE A 27 -0.28 -7.70 -17.54
N SER A 28 -0.90 -8.86 -17.68
CA SER A 28 -1.92 -9.34 -16.74
C SER A 28 -1.32 -9.56 -15.34
N LEU A 29 -0.17 -10.23 -15.26
CA LEU A 29 0.56 -10.47 -14.01
C LEU A 29 1.02 -9.17 -13.36
N LEU A 30 1.54 -8.22 -14.15
CA LEU A 30 1.92 -6.89 -13.65
C LEU A 30 0.73 -6.15 -13.04
N ASN A 31 -0.39 -6.06 -13.77
CA ASN A 31 -1.59 -5.39 -13.27
C ASN A 31 -2.12 -6.04 -11.99
N LYS A 32 -2.08 -7.38 -11.92
CA LYS A 32 -2.49 -8.12 -10.73
C LYS A 32 -1.59 -7.82 -9.53
N ARG A 33 -0.26 -7.80 -9.72
CA ARG A 33 0.69 -7.43 -8.65
C ARG A 33 0.51 -6.00 -8.20
N LEU A 34 0.47 -5.03 -9.12
CA LEU A 34 0.24 -3.62 -8.82
C LEU A 34 -1.04 -3.40 -8.00
N ARG A 35 -2.13 -4.05 -8.40
CA ARG A 35 -3.41 -3.93 -7.69
C ARG A 35 -3.32 -4.49 -6.27
N LYS A 36 -2.70 -5.66 -6.11
CA LYS A 36 -2.54 -6.29 -4.81
C LYS A 36 -1.67 -5.44 -3.88
N GLU A 37 -0.50 -5.02 -4.34
CA GLU A 37 0.42 -4.18 -3.56
C GLU A 37 -0.27 -2.88 -3.14
N ARG A 38 -1.03 -2.23 -4.04
CA ARG A 38 -1.83 -1.05 -3.69
C ARG A 38 -2.85 -1.35 -2.58
N GLU A 39 -3.63 -2.42 -2.72
CA GLU A 39 -4.65 -2.80 -1.73
C GLU A 39 -4.02 -3.14 -0.36
N ASP A 40 -2.89 -3.82 -0.35
CA ASP A 40 -2.15 -4.15 0.87
C ASP A 40 -1.61 -2.88 1.55
N LEU A 41 -1.08 -1.95 0.77
CA LEU A 41 -0.49 -0.70 1.27
C LEU A 41 -1.56 0.30 1.74
N GLU A 42 -2.74 0.34 1.09
CA GLU A 42 -3.92 1.08 1.57
C GLU A 42 -4.40 0.54 2.93
N ARG A 43 -4.46 -0.78 3.10
CA ARG A 43 -4.83 -1.40 4.39
C ARG A 43 -3.82 -1.13 5.49
N GLU A 44 -2.52 -1.18 5.18
CA GLU A 44 -1.48 -0.84 6.15
C GLU A 44 -1.60 0.63 6.59
N PHE A 45 -1.86 1.52 5.62
CA PHE A 45 -2.08 2.93 5.90
C PHE A 45 -3.28 3.15 6.83
N GLU A 46 -4.44 2.56 6.53
CA GLU A 46 -5.65 2.67 7.36
C GLU A 46 -5.40 2.14 8.78
N SER A 47 -4.68 1.01 8.89
CA SER A 47 -4.35 0.41 10.19
C SER A 47 -3.49 1.34 11.05
N LYS A 48 -2.39 1.88 10.47
CA LYS A 48 -1.52 2.84 11.15
C LYS A 48 -2.24 4.14 11.49
N PHE A 49 -3.15 4.59 10.63
CA PHE A 49 -3.93 5.79 10.86
C PHE A 49 -4.84 5.64 12.08
N GLU A 50 -5.56 4.53 12.18
CA GLU A 50 -6.43 4.27 13.34
C GLU A 50 -5.62 4.04 14.63
N GLU A 51 -4.45 3.41 14.56
CA GLU A 51 -3.52 3.29 15.69
C GLU A 51 -3.09 4.68 16.21
N ILE A 52 -2.57 5.55 15.33
CA ILE A 52 -2.17 6.93 15.70
C ILE A 52 -3.35 7.71 16.28
N ARG A 53 -4.55 7.54 15.70
CA ARG A 53 -5.76 8.21 16.17
C ARG A 53 -6.17 7.75 17.57
N SER A 54 -6.03 6.46 17.85
CA SER A 54 -6.27 5.88 19.18
C SER A 54 -5.27 6.42 20.20
N ASP A 55 -3.97 6.40 19.87
CA ASP A 55 -2.91 6.92 20.73
C ASP A 55 -3.12 8.41 21.04
N TYR A 56 -3.48 9.20 20.03
CA TYR A 56 -3.79 10.62 20.21
C TYR A 56 -5.00 10.84 21.12
N ARG A 57 -6.06 10.03 20.99
CA ARG A 57 -7.21 10.10 21.91
C ARG A 57 -6.79 9.79 23.35
N LEU A 58 -6.01 8.74 23.57
CA LEU A 58 -5.53 8.36 24.91
C LEU A 58 -4.66 9.46 25.53
N ALA A 59 -3.81 10.12 24.72
CA ALA A 59 -3.01 11.25 25.17
C ALA A 59 -3.87 12.46 25.57
N LEU A 60 -4.95 12.75 24.83
CA LEU A 60 -5.88 13.81 25.20
C LEU A 60 -6.66 13.50 26.49
N GLU A 61 -7.04 12.24 26.69
CA GLU A 61 -7.76 11.80 27.89
C GLU A 61 -6.87 11.76 29.14
N SER A 62 -5.55 11.64 29.00
CA SER A 62 -4.61 11.65 30.12
C SER A 62 -4.14 13.05 30.52
N GLU A 63 -4.31 14.05 29.64
CA GLU A 63 -4.06 15.47 29.95
C GLU A 63 -5.27 16.20 30.56
N LEU A 64 -6.45 15.56 30.56
CA LEU A 64 -7.69 16.04 31.19
C LEU A 64 -7.85 15.51 32.63
#